data_AF-A0A7K1GQR6-F1
#
_entry.id   AF-A0A7K1GQR6-F1
#
_cell.length_a   1.000
_cell.length_b   1.000
_cell.length_c   1.000
_cell.angle_alpha   90.00
_cell.angle_beta   90.00
_cell.angle_gamma   90.00
#
_symmetry.space_group_name_H-M   'P 1'
#
loop_
_entity.id
_entity.type
_entity.pdbx_description
1 polymer ?
#
loop_
_entity_poly.entity_id
_entity_poly.type
_entity_poly.pdbx_seq_one_letter_code
_entity_poly.pdbx_strand_id
1 'polypeptide(L)'
;MLLEMLEIFDEETNLGKLYISYPMVESIKHFSKTLDFKNLKVEAKENIKYKKMVSEESDSIYQQYSKYTFEIWKLLLITHLSKMNYIVTDNFTLPKKSFSQRVIFLNQKEKYIDKDSNVSVLSGFPVFMFDYFGFTKVSNIIGC
;
A
#
# COMPACT_ATOMS: atom_id res chain seq x y z
N MET A 1 0.69 -8.11 19.64
CA MET A 1 0.17 -8.96 18.55
C MET A 1 0.69 -8.57 17.15
N LEU A 2 0.19 -7.53 16.44
CA LEU A 2 0.65 -7.28 15.06
C LEU A 2 2.13 -6.88 14.96
N LEU A 3 2.63 -6.08 15.90
CA LEU A 3 4.06 -5.72 15.94
C LEU A 3 4.94 -6.95 16.17
N GLU A 4 4.55 -7.84 17.09
CA GLU A 4 5.25 -9.12 17.32
C GLU A 4 5.24 -10.00 16.06
N MET A 5 4.12 -10.08 15.34
CA MET A 5 4.07 -10.80 14.05
C MET A 5 5.06 -10.22 13.04
N LEU A 6 5.20 -8.90 12.98
CA LEU A 6 6.16 -8.24 12.08
C LEU A 6 7.62 -8.40 12.52
N GLU A 7 7.87 -8.78 13.78
CA GLU A 7 9.19 -9.11 14.30
C GLU A 7 9.53 -10.60 14.09
N ILE A 8 8.52 -11.47 14.08
CA ILE A 8 8.68 -12.92 13.81
C ILE A 8 8.80 -13.19 12.29
N PHE A 9 8.02 -12.48 11.47
CA PHE A 9 7.91 -12.70 10.03
C PHE A 9 8.59 -11.58 9.23
N ASP A 10 9.90 -11.39 9.42
CA ASP A 10 10.66 -10.24 8.92
C ASP A 10 11.51 -10.53 7.66
N GLU A 11 11.77 -11.80 7.34
CA GLU A 11 12.58 -12.24 6.20
C GLU A 11 12.00 -13.47 5.47
N GLU A 12 12.49 -13.78 4.27
CA GLU A 12 11.82 -14.73 3.36
C GLU A 12 12.17 -16.22 3.58
N THR A 13 13.32 -16.53 4.17
CA THR A 13 13.94 -17.86 4.16
C THR A 13 13.66 -18.74 5.37
N ASN A 14 13.30 -18.17 6.52
CA ASN A 14 13.02 -18.87 7.76
C ASN A 14 11.51 -18.97 7.99
N LEU A 15 10.90 -18.00 8.67
CA LEU A 15 9.48 -18.03 9.03
C LEU A 15 8.59 -17.38 7.97
N GLY A 16 9.20 -16.79 6.94
CA GLY A 16 8.53 -16.06 5.88
C GLY A 16 8.29 -14.60 6.26
N LYS A 17 8.02 -13.79 5.24
CA LYS A 17 7.91 -12.33 5.39
C LYS A 17 6.47 -11.88 5.28
N LEU A 18 6.00 -11.14 6.29
CA LEU A 18 4.62 -10.67 6.35
C LEU A 18 4.47 -9.32 5.64
N TYR A 19 3.59 -9.24 4.64
CA TYR A 19 3.21 -8.01 3.96
C TYR A 19 1.77 -7.61 4.29
N ILE A 20 1.55 -6.35 4.66
CA ILE A 20 0.24 -5.86 5.12
C ILE A 20 -0.38 -4.95 4.07
N SER A 21 -1.67 -5.17 3.79
CA SER A 21 -2.51 -4.21 3.07
C SER A 21 -3.41 -3.47 4.04
N TYR A 22 -3.50 -2.15 3.88
CA TYR A 22 -4.23 -1.23 4.74
C TYR A 22 -5.44 -0.66 3.98
N PRO A 23 -6.68 -0.87 4.46
CA PRO A 23 -7.06 -1.76 5.56
C PRO A 23 -7.08 -3.25 5.15
N MET A 24 -7.13 -3.56 3.84
CA MET A 24 -7.19 -4.93 3.32
C MET A 24 -6.76 -5.00 1.85
N VAL A 25 -6.79 -6.21 1.29
CA VAL A 25 -6.31 -6.53 -0.06
C VAL A 25 -6.97 -5.68 -1.16
N GLU A 26 -8.23 -5.28 -0.97
CA GLU A 26 -8.96 -4.38 -1.87
C GLU A 26 -8.33 -2.99 -2.03
N SER A 27 -7.39 -2.60 -1.17
CA SER A 27 -6.67 -1.32 -1.27
C SER A 27 -5.97 -1.10 -2.61
N ILE A 28 -5.55 -2.17 -3.30
CA ILE A 28 -4.98 -2.06 -4.66
C ILE A 28 -5.98 -1.57 -5.70
N LYS A 29 -7.27 -1.83 -5.46
CA LYS A 29 -8.37 -1.43 -6.34
C LYS A 29 -8.90 -0.04 -6.00
N HIS A 30 -8.57 0.48 -4.81
CA HIS A 30 -9.14 1.71 -4.27
C HIS A 30 -8.52 2.94 -4.93
N PHE A 31 -8.84 3.14 -6.21
CA PHE A 31 -8.25 4.16 -7.03
C PHE A 31 -9.28 4.72 -8.02
N SER A 32 -9.25 6.03 -8.19
CA SER A 32 -10.00 6.77 -9.21
C SER A 32 -9.23 8.04 -9.51
N LYS A 33 -9.37 8.57 -10.73
CA LYS A 33 -8.76 9.85 -11.10
C LYS A 33 -9.25 11.04 -10.26
N THR A 34 -10.41 10.93 -9.65
CA THR A 34 -11.01 11.99 -8.82
C THR A 34 -10.64 11.89 -7.35
N LEU A 35 -10.09 10.74 -6.92
CA LEU A 35 -9.68 10.53 -5.53
C LEU A 35 -8.30 11.16 -5.28
N ASP A 36 -8.18 11.91 -4.18
CA ASP A 36 -6.88 12.32 -3.64
C ASP A 36 -6.21 11.13 -2.96
N PHE A 37 -5.62 10.26 -3.78
CA PHE A 37 -5.03 9.02 -3.28
C PHE A 37 -3.91 9.28 -2.27
N LYS A 38 -3.17 10.38 -2.36
CA LYS A 38 -2.11 10.74 -1.40
C LYS A 38 -2.66 10.80 0.02
N ASN A 39 -3.79 11.47 0.20
CA ASN A 39 -4.40 11.68 1.52
C ASN A 39 -5.54 10.70 1.85
N LEU A 40 -5.90 9.81 0.93
CA LEU A 40 -6.96 8.81 1.12
C LEU A 40 -6.67 7.91 2.35
N LYS A 41 -7.55 7.98 3.33
CA LYS A 41 -7.51 7.18 4.56
C LYS A 41 -8.92 6.70 4.87
N VAL A 42 -9.02 5.62 5.61
CA VAL A 42 -10.30 5.02 6.02
C VAL A 42 -10.25 4.59 7.48
N GLU A 43 -11.42 4.45 8.10
CA GLU A 43 -11.51 4.09 9.51
C GLU A 43 -10.86 2.73 9.79
N ALA A 44 -10.06 2.67 10.85
CA ALA A 44 -9.44 1.46 11.36
C ALA A 44 -10.38 0.76 12.36
N LYS A 45 -11.62 0.50 11.94
CA LYS A 45 -12.67 -0.09 12.78
C LYS A 45 -13.23 -1.36 12.17
N GLU A 46 -13.96 -2.12 12.99
CA GLU A 46 -14.67 -3.30 12.53
C GLU A 46 -15.83 -2.92 11.60
N ASN A 47 -16.06 -3.77 10.59
CA ASN A 47 -17.22 -3.68 9.70
C ASN A 47 -17.40 -2.32 8.96
N ILE A 48 -16.31 -1.64 8.60
CA ILE A 48 -16.35 -0.42 7.78
C ILE A 48 -16.83 -0.64 6.34
N LYS A 49 -17.22 -1.87 5.98
CA LYS A 49 -17.67 -2.27 4.65
C LYS A 49 -16.72 -1.82 3.53
N TYR A 50 -15.41 -1.86 3.78
CA TYR A 50 -14.38 -1.32 2.89
C TYR A 50 -14.50 -1.83 1.44
N LYS A 51 -14.77 -3.12 1.24
CA LYS A 51 -14.97 -3.67 -0.10
C LYS A 51 -16.11 -3.00 -0.87
N LYS A 52 -17.19 -2.62 -0.18
CA LYS A 52 -18.31 -1.87 -0.76
C LYS A 52 -17.87 -0.45 -1.12
N MET A 53 -17.20 0.25 -0.20
CA MET A 53 -16.62 1.58 -0.43
C MET A 53 -15.73 1.59 -1.68
N VAL A 54 -14.82 0.61 -1.80
CA VAL A 54 -13.97 0.45 -2.98
C VAL A 54 -14.81 0.28 -4.26
N SER A 55 -15.91 -0.49 -4.23
CA SER A 55 -16.77 -0.65 -5.41
C SER A 55 -17.54 0.61 -5.80
N GLU A 56 -17.81 1.50 -4.84
CA GLU A 56 -18.58 2.73 -5.03
C GLU A 56 -17.68 3.91 -5.43
N GLU A 57 -16.46 3.99 -4.89
CA GLU A 57 -15.55 5.13 -5.06
C GLU A 57 -14.51 4.91 -6.18
N SER A 58 -14.20 3.67 -6.54
CA SER A 58 -13.14 3.37 -7.51
C SER A 58 -13.67 3.28 -8.93
N ASP A 59 -12.88 3.75 -9.90
CA ASP A 59 -13.25 3.63 -11.31
C ASP A 59 -13.42 2.15 -11.70
N SER A 60 -14.41 1.84 -12.53
CA SER A 60 -14.78 0.48 -12.91
C SER A 60 -13.64 -0.34 -13.54
N ILE A 61 -12.62 0.33 -14.09
CA ILE A 61 -11.41 -0.28 -14.65
C ILE A 61 -10.52 -0.92 -13.56
N TYR A 62 -10.48 -0.36 -12.35
CA TYR A 62 -9.66 -0.85 -11.24
C TYR A 62 -10.36 -1.95 -10.43
N GLN A 63 -11.67 -2.15 -10.60
CA GLN A 63 -12.42 -3.14 -9.82
C GLN A 63 -12.13 -4.59 -10.23
N GLN A 64 -11.74 -4.82 -11.49
CA GLN A 64 -11.52 -6.14 -12.08
C GLN A 64 -10.08 -6.31 -12.53
N TYR A 65 -9.34 -7.23 -11.89
CA TYR A 65 -7.94 -7.50 -12.22
C TYR A 65 -7.73 -7.94 -13.68
N SER A 66 -8.71 -8.59 -14.30
CA SER A 66 -8.67 -9.00 -15.71
C SER A 66 -8.55 -7.83 -16.69
N LYS A 67 -8.87 -6.60 -16.25
CA LYS A 67 -8.75 -5.39 -17.06
C LYS A 67 -7.40 -4.69 -16.91
N TYR A 68 -6.52 -5.16 -16.03
CA TYR A 68 -5.28 -4.47 -15.70
C TYR A 68 -4.27 -4.69 -16.82
N THR A 69 -4.07 -3.64 -17.61
CA THR A 69 -2.97 -3.54 -18.54
C THR A 69 -1.66 -3.28 -17.80
N PHE A 70 -0.54 -3.40 -18.50
CA PHE A 70 0.77 -3.03 -17.96
C PHE A 70 0.79 -1.58 -17.44
N GLU A 71 0.16 -0.65 -18.17
CA GLU A 71 0.07 0.75 -17.76
C GLU A 71 -0.73 0.96 -16.47
N ILE A 72 -1.80 0.19 -16.27
CA ILE A 72 -2.57 0.21 -15.01
C ILE A 72 -1.70 -0.31 -13.86
N TRP A 73 -1.01 -1.43 -14.05
CA TRP A 73 -0.11 -1.97 -13.05
C TRP A 73 1.01 -1.00 -12.68
N LYS A 74 1.62 -0.37 -13.69
CA LYS A 74 2.64 0.65 -13.53
C LYS A 74 2.12 1.85 -12.74
N LEU A 75 0.94 2.37 -13.07
CA LEU A 75 0.32 3.48 -12.35
C LEU A 75 0.07 3.14 -10.88
N LEU A 76 -0.53 1.97 -10.60
CA LEU A 76 -0.82 1.54 -9.23
C LEU A 76 0.46 1.32 -8.44
N LEU A 77 1.49 0.71 -9.05
CA LEU A 77 2.80 0.51 -8.43
C LEU A 77 3.42 1.86 -8.02
N ILE A 78 3.55 2.81 -8.95
CA ILE A 78 4.11 4.14 -8.68
C ILE A 78 3.32 4.84 -7.57
N THR A 79 1.99 4.81 -7.66
CA THR A 79 1.10 5.50 -6.73
C THR A 79 1.23 4.96 -5.31
N HIS A 80 1.15 3.64 -5.14
CA HIS A 80 1.26 3.01 -3.83
C HIS A 80 2.67 3.12 -3.24
N LEU A 81 3.72 3.02 -4.06
CA LEU A 81 5.10 3.21 -3.58
C LEU A 81 5.35 4.66 -3.17
N SER A 82 4.83 5.63 -3.93
CA SER A 82 4.90 7.05 -3.56
C SER A 82 4.14 7.32 -2.26
N LYS A 83 3.02 6.63 -2.05
CA LYS A 83 2.25 6.72 -0.80
C LYS A 83 2.96 6.06 0.38
N MET A 84 3.57 4.91 0.20
CA MET A 84 4.43 4.29 1.21
C MET A 84 5.55 5.27 1.62
N ASN A 85 6.20 5.89 0.64
CA ASN A 85 7.23 6.89 0.90
C ASN A 85 6.68 8.09 1.69
N TYR A 86 5.48 8.57 1.33
CA TYR A 86 4.80 9.65 2.04
C TYR A 86 4.47 9.28 3.49
N ILE A 87 3.96 8.08 3.74
CA ILE A 87 3.67 7.59 5.09
C ILE A 87 4.93 7.62 5.96
N VAL A 88 6.08 7.21 5.41
CA VAL A 88 7.33 7.08 6.18
C VAL A 88 8.16 8.37 6.25
N THR A 89 8.13 9.21 5.22
CA THR A 89 9.06 10.35 5.05
C THR A 89 8.38 11.70 4.83
N ASP A 90 7.05 11.71 4.75
CA ASP A 90 6.24 12.89 4.38
C ASP A 90 6.52 13.42 2.96
N ASN A 91 7.21 12.64 2.13
CA ASN A 91 7.47 12.94 0.73
C ASN A 91 6.71 11.99 -0.22
N PHE A 92 5.75 12.54 -0.98
CA PHE A 92 4.96 11.79 -1.97
C PHE A 92 5.69 11.72 -3.31
N THR A 93 6.76 10.96 -3.34
CA THR A 93 7.57 10.67 -4.53
C THR A 93 7.96 9.20 -4.54
N LEU A 94 8.33 8.67 -5.71
CA LEU A 94 8.79 7.30 -5.82
C LEU A 94 10.03 7.09 -4.92
N PRO A 95 10.02 6.12 -4.00
CA PRO A 95 11.12 5.89 -3.08
C PRO A 95 12.33 5.28 -3.82
N LYS A 96 13.53 5.64 -3.37
CA LYS A 96 14.79 5.03 -3.85
C LYS A 96 15.17 3.74 -3.09
N LYS A 97 14.53 3.49 -1.95
CA LYS A 97 14.78 2.33 -1.08
C LYS A 97 13.47 1.81 -0.50
N SER A 98 13.38 0.51 -0.29
CA SER A 98 12.25 -0.11 0.39
C SER A 98 12.27 0.24 1.89
N PHE A 99 11.10 0.13 2.53
CA PHE A 99 10.96 0.22 3.98
C PHE A 99 10.40 -1.10 4.49
N SER A 100 10.90 -1.55 5.65
CA SER A 100 10.38 -2.75 6.27
C SER A 100 8.92 -2.57 6.67
N GLN A 101 8.17 -3.67 6.71
CA GLN A 101 6.76 -3.66 7.06
C GLN A 101 6.54 -3.14 8.49
N ARG A 102 7.50 -3.40 9.40
CA ARG A 102 7.57 -2.80 10.74
C ARG A 102 7.65 -1.28 10.70
N VAL A 103 8.52 -0.69 9.87
CA VAL A 103 8.65 0.77 9.74
C VAL A 103 7.37 1.39 9.18
N ILE A 104 6.77 0.76 8.17
CA ILE A 104 5.51 1.21 7.57
C ILE A 104 4.39 1.16 8.61
N PHE A 105 4.27 0.07 9.36
CA PHE A 105 3.26 -0.09 10.40
C PHE A 105 3.40 0.94 11.52
N LEU A 106 4.62 1.18 12.02
CA LEU A 106 4.85 2.18 13.07
C LEU A 106 4.43 3.59 12.62
N ASN A 107 4.73 3.97 11.37
CA ASN A 107 4.27 5.24 10.82
C ASN A 107 2.75 5.28 10.59
N GLN A 108 2.13 4.18 10.14
CA GLN A 108 0.66 4.09 10.05
C GLN A 108 0.02 4.29 11.43
N LYS A 109 0.61 3.66 12.46
CA LYS A 109 0.15 3.72 13.83
C LYS A 109 0.25 5.14 14.39
N GLU A 110 1.43 5.75 14.34
CA GLU A 110 1.67 7.09 14.87
C GLU A 110 0.85 8.17 14.16
N LYS A 111 0.82 8.15 12.81
CA LYS A 111 0.26 9.25 12.02
C LYS A 111 -1.26 9.16 11.82
N TYR A 112 -1.85 7.97 11.89
CA TYR A 112 -3.26 7.74 11.56
C TYR A 112 -4.02 6.97 12.64
N ILE A 113 -3.55 5.79 13.07
CA ILE A 113 -4.33 4.93 13.98
C ILE A 113 -4.49 5.60 15.34
N ASP A 114 -3.38 6.02 15.94
CA ASP A 114 -3.36 6.63 17.28
C ASP A 114 -3.90 8.06 17.25
N LYS A 115 -3.83 8.73 16.10
CA LYS A 115 -4.25 10.13 15.94
C LYS A 115 -5.76 10.27 15.76
N ASP A 116 -6.36 9.49 14.87
CA ASP A 116 -7.77 9.65 14.51
C ASP A 116 -8.47 8.33 14.15
N SER A 117 -7.87 7.18 14.54
CA SER A 117 -8.42 5.85 14.30
C SER A 117 -8.68 5.56 12.82
N ASN A 118 -7.80 6.06 11.94
CA ASN A 118 -7.78 5.71 10.53
C ASN A 118 -6.51 4.94 10.16
N VAL A 119 -6.52 4.36 8.96
CA VAL A 119 -5.32 3.89 8.27
C VAL A 119 -5.23 4.57 6.91
N SER A 120 -4.02 4.96 6.53
CA SER A 120 -3.75 5.44 5.17
C SER A 120 -3.86 4.26 4.21
N VAL A 121 -4.66 4.40 3.14
CA VAL A 121 -4.88 3.29 2.19
C VAL A 121 -3.58 2.91 1.49
N LEU A 122 -3.12 1.67 1.65
CA LEU A 122 -1.86 1.20 1.09
C LEU A 122 -1.95 -0.31 0.81
N SER A 123 -1.65 -0.74 -0.42
CA SER A 123 -1.59 -2.16 -0.76
C SER A 123 -0.24 -2.76 -0.44
N GLY A 124 -0.25 -3.97 0.14
CA GLY A 124 0.96 -4.74 0.38
C GLY A 124 1.61 -5.27 -0.90
N PHE A 125 0.88 -5.41 -2.01
CA PHE A 125 1.42 -5.98 -3.25
C PHE A 125 2.48 -5.09 -3.92
N PRO A 126 2.25 -3.78 -4.13
CA PRO A 126 3.31 -2.88 -4.63
C PRO A 126 4.54 -2.88 -3.74
N VAL A 127 4.36 -2.91 -2.41
CA VAL A 127 5.47 -2.91 -1.46
C VAL A 127 6.25 -4.22 -1.54
N PHE A 128 5.57 -5.36 -1.60
CA PHE A 128 6.18 -6.67 -1.85
C PHE A 128 7.01 -6.69 -3.14
N MET A 129 6.42 -6.27 -4.26
CA MET A 129 7.11 -6.22 -5.54
C MET A 129 8.39 -5.38 -5.46
N PHE A 130 8.32 -4.23 -4.79
CA PHE A 130 9.45 -3.33 -4.65
C PHE A 130 10.54 -3.88 -3.73
N ASP A 131 10.16 -4.54 -2.65
CA ASP A 131 11.09 -5.19 -1.74
C ASP A 131 11.80 -6.38 -2.41
N TYR A 132 11.06 -7.20 -3.16
CA TYR A 132 11.58 -8.37 -3.86
C TYR A 132 12.49 -8.04 -5.05
N PHE A 133 12.09 -7.09 -5.90
CA PHE A 133 12.86 -6.73 -7.10
C PHE A 133 13.89 -5.62 -6.87
N GLY A 134 13.73 -4.83 -5.81
CA GLY A 134 14.55 -3.65 -5.53
C GLY A 134 14.31 -2.48 -6.49
N PHE A 135 14.91 -1.33 -6.17
CA PHE A 135 14.69 -0.09 -6.90
C PHE A 135 15.09 -0.19 -8.38
N THR A 136 16.27 -0.71 -8.70
CA THR A 136 16.79 -0.74 -10.07
C THR A 136 15.90 -1.50 -11.05
N LYS A 137 15.37 -2.66 -10.64
CA LYS A 137 14.47 -3.44 -11.53
C LYS A 137 13.11 -2.79 -11.64
N VAL A 138 12.57 -2.27 -10.53
CA VAL A 138 11.28 -1.57 -10.55
C VAL A 138 11.36 -0.28 -11.36
N SER A 139 12.43 0.51 -11.21
CA SER A 139 12.67 1.74 -11.97
C SER A 139 12.73 1.47 -13.48
N ASN A 140 13.38 0.38 -13.89
CA ASN A 140 13.38 -0.07 -15.28
C ASN A 140 11.98 -0.47 -15.78
N ILE A 141 11.17 -1.16 -14.99
CA ILE A 141 9.80 -1.56 -15.35
C ILE A 141 8.91 -0.33 -15.51
N ILE A 142 9.04 0.66 -14.63
CA ILE A 142 8.24 1.88 -14.66
C ILE A 142 8.84 2.96 -15.58
N GLY A 143 10.01 2.75 -16.18
CA GLY A 143 10.66 3.72 -17.06
C GLY A 143 11.01 5.04 -16.35
N CYS A 144 11.51 4.96 -15.12
CA CYS A 144 11.99 6.09 -14.31
C CYS A 144 13.46 5.92 -13.92
#